data_AF-A0A350BZX4-F1
#
_entry.id   AF-A0A350BZX4-F1
#
_cell.length_a   1.000
_cell.length_b   1.000
_cell.length_c   1.000
_cell.angle_alpha   90.00
_cell.angle_beta   90.00
_cell.angle_gamma   90.00
#
_symmetry.space_group_name_H-M   'P 1'
#
loop_
_entity.id
_entity.type
_entity.pdbx_description
1 polymer ?
#
loop_
_entity_poly.entity_id
_entity_poly.type
_entity_poly.pdbx_seq_one_letter_code
_entity_poly.pdbx_strand_id
1 'polypeptide(L)'
;AILIAYLYRGTMFRGEAAPFVMELPNYRMPGARNVIQLLWEKAKDFLQRAFSIILIATIIVWFLQSFDLRFNMVTDSQSSILAMIGGVLAPILKPIGLGDWRICTSLISGFMAKESVVSTTKILFGKSLTSVLTPLSSATLLVFSLLYTPCVAAIASIRRELGLKWGIGVVIWQCVVAWIVALLVRTVLMLVGVA
;
A
#
# COMPACT_ATOMS: atom_id res chain seq x y z
N ALA A 1 16.46 -4.33 0.66
CA ALA A 1 16.66 -5.32 1.74
C ALA A 1 17.96 -5.08 2.51
N ILE A 2 19.13 -5.15 1.85
CA ILE A 2 20.46 -5.07 2.50
C ILE A 2 20.66 -3.76 3.29
N LEU A 3 20.37 -2.59 2.70
CA LEU A 3 20.46 -1.30 3.37
C LEU A 3 19.54 -1.19 4.60
N ILE A 4 18.34 -1.74 4.50
CA ILE A 4 17.34 -1.73 5.58
C ILE A 4 17.78 -2.68 6.72
N ALA A 5 18.36 -3.84 6.38
CA ALA A 5 18.91 -4.77 7.37
C ALA A 5 20.09 -4.14 8.15
N TYR A 6 20.95 -3.39 7.46
CA TYR A 6 22.03 -2.65 8.11
C TYR A 6 21.50 -1.56 9.06
N LEU A 7 20.47 -0.81 8.63
CA LEU A 7 19.82 0.21 9.46
C LEU A 7 19.18 -0.39 10.72
N TYR A 8 18.40 -1.47 10.58
CA TYR A 8 17.67 -2.09 11.69
C TYR A 8 18.58 -2.82 12.68
N ARG A 9 19.74 -3.34 12.22
CA ARG A 9 20.77 -3.90 13.10
C ARG A 9 21.31 -2.87 14.10
N GLY A 10 21.35 -1.60 13.70
CA GLY A 10 21.83 -0.51 14.55
C GLY A 10 20.81 0.03 15.56
N THR A 11 19.51 -0.01 15.23
CA THR A 11 18.48 0.74 15.97
C THR A 11 17.45 -0.09 16.73
N MET A 12 17.10 -1.31 16.26
CA MET A 12 15.91 -2.01 16.78
C MET A 12 16.13 -3.49 17.11
N PHE A 13 17.08 -4.16 16.45
CA PHE A 13 17.37 -5.59 16.67
C PHE A 13 18.83 -5.81 17.09
N ARG A 14 19.20 -5.26 18.25
CA ARG A 14 20.40 -5.69 18.99
C ARG A 14 20.07 -6.98 19.75
N GLY A 15 19.88 -8.07 19.02
CA GLY A 15 19.82 -9.42 19.58
C GLY A 15 21.15 -10.13 19.33
N GLU A 16 21.67 -10.82 20.34
CA GLU A 16 22.78 -11.76 20.14
C GLU A 16 22.41 -12.76 19.05
N ALA A 17 23.36 -13.06 18.17
CA ALA A 17 23.18 -14.09 17.17
C ALA A 17 22.99 -15.43 17.92
N ALA A 18 21.74 -15.83 18.15
CA ALA A 18 21.46 -17.14 18.71
C ALA A 18 22.19 -18.17 17.83
N PRO A 19 22.97 -19.08 18.42
CA PRO A 19 23.65 -20.12 17.67
C PRO A 19 22.55 -21.05 17.15
N PHE A 20 22.07 -20.77 15.95
CA PHE A 20 21.20 -21.67 15.22
C PHE A 20 22.04 -22.86 14.80
N VAL A 21 22.23 -23.82 15.71
CA VAL A 21 22.43 -25.20 15.32
C VAL A 21 21.09 -25.64 14.76
N MET A 22 20.88 -25.33 13.48
CA MET A 22 19.75 -25.85 12.74
C MET A 22 20.10 -27.29 12.38
N GLU A 23 19.99 -28.18 13.37
CA GLU A 23 19.96 -29.61 13.11
C GLU A 23 18.76 -29.85 12.21
N LEU A 24 19.00 -30.08 10.92
CA LEU A 24 17.92 -30.35 10.00
C LEU A 24 17.37 -31.73 10.40
N PRO A 25 16.15 -31.83 10.97
CA PRO A 25 15.58 -33.13 11.29
C PRO A 25 15.40 -33.92 9.99
N ASN A 26 15.40 -35.25 10.08
CA ASN A 26 15.28 -36.11 8.92
C ASN A 26 14.03 -35.74 8.10
N TYR A 27 14.26 -35.19 6.90
CA TYR A 27 13.22 -34.67 6.02
C TYR A 27 12.40 -35.84 5.45
N ARG A 28 11.29 -36.17 6.12
CA ARG A 28 10.33 -37.15 5.60
C ARG A 28 9.49 -36.46 4.54
N MET A 29 9.64 -36.89 3.29
CA MET A 29 8.87 -36.37 2.17
C MET A 29 7.37 -36.57 2.44
N PRO A 30 6.58 -35.49 2.57
CA PRO A 30 5.17 -35.61 2.87
C PRO A 30 4.41 -36.11 1.64
N GLY A 31 3.40 -36.96 1.86
CA GLY A 31 2.53 -37.42 0.78
C GLY A 31 1.76 -36.26 0.15
N ALA A 32 1.69 -36.20 -1.18
CA ALA A 32 1.07 -35.10 -1.93
C ALA A 32 -0.37 -34.79 -1.49
N ARG A 33 -1.15 -35.82 -1.10
CA ARG A 33 -2.51 -35.66 -0.58
C ARG A 33 -2.55 -34.87 0.73
N ASN A 34 -1.65 -35.17 1.67
CA ASN A 34 -1.57 -34.45 2.94
C ASN A 34 -1.11 -33.02 2.74
N VAL A 35 -0.16 -32.78 1.83
CA VAL A 35 0.27 -31.42 1.49
C VAL A 35 -0.88 -30.62 0.91
N ILE A 36 -1.61 -31.17 -0.06
CA ILE A 36 -2.76 -30.50 -0.69
C ILE A 36 -3.87 -30.23 0.33
N GLN A 37 -4.19 -31.19 1.20
CA GLN A 37 -5.23 -31.02 2.20
C GLN A 37 -4.84 -29.93 3.23
N LEU A 38 -3.58 -29.93 3.68
CA LEU A 38 -3.04 -28.90 4.55
C LEU A 38 -3.06 -27.52 3.88
N LEU A 39 -2.61 -27.44 2.62
CA LEU A 39 -2.65 -26.20 1.84
C LEU A 39 -4.09 -25.70 1.66
N TRP A 40 -5.05 -26.60 1.42
CA TRP A 40 -6.46 -26.26 1.28
C TRP A 40 -7.06 -25.70 2.58
N GLU A 41 -6.78 -26.34 3.71
CA GLU A 41 -7.21 -25.85 5.03
C GLU A 41 -6.62 -24.48 5.34
N LYS A 42 -5.32 -24.29 5.09
CA LYS A 42 -4.65 -22.99 5.28
C LYS A 42 -5.19 -21.91 4.32
N ALA A 43 -5.43 -22.26 3.06
CA ALA A 43 -5.99 -21.34 2.07
C ALA A 43 -7.42 -20.93 2.43
N LYS A 44 -8.25 -21.86 2.89
CA LYS A 44 -9.62 -21.57 3.35
C LYS A 44 -9.61 -20.64 4.56
N ASP A 45 -8.75 -20.91 5.55
CA ASP A 45 -8.63 -20.06 6.74
C ASP A 45 -8.15 -18.64 6.36
N PHE A 46 -7.20 -18.53 5.43
CA PHE A 46 -6.76 -17.24 4.88
C PHE A 46 -7.91 -16.50 4.17
N LEU A 47 -8.65 -17.19 3.30
CA LEU A 47 -9.72 -16.58 2.51
C LEU A 47 -10.87 -16.06 3.39
N GLN A 48 -11.33 -16.88 4.35
CA GLN A 48 -12.41 -16.48 5.27
C GLN A 48 -12.03 -15.25 6.09
N ARG A 49 -10.76 -15.16 6.50
CA ARG A 49 -10.23 -14.02 7.26
C ARG A 49 -10.10 -12.80 6.36
N ALA A 50 -9.40 -12.90 5.23
CA ALA A 50 -9.18 -11.79 4.32
C ALA A 50 -10.50 -11.16 3.82
N PHE A 51 -11.49 -12.00 3.50
CA PHE A 51 -12.79 -11.55 3.02
C PHE A 51 -13.50 -10.62 4.01
N SER A 52 -13.52 -10.96 5.30
CA SER A 52 -14.17 -10.14 6.32
C SER A 52 -13.56 -8.73 6.42
N ILE A 53 -12.23 -8.63 6.33
CA ILE A 53 -11.52 -7.35 6.37
C ILE A 53 -11.76 -6.54 5.10
N ILE A 54 -11.68 -7.17 3.92
CA ILE A 54 -11.85 -6.47 2.64
C ILE A 54 -13.28 -5.92 2.52
N LEU A 55 -14.29 -6.69 2.92
CA LEU A 55 -15.69 -6.26 2.90
C LEU A 55 -15.89 -5.01 3.77
N ILE A 56 -15.44 -5.04 5.03
CA ILE A 56 -15.53 -3.88 5.94
C ILE A 56 -14.81 -2.68 5.34
N ALA A 57 -13.60 -2.87 4.82
CA ALA A 57 -12.83 -1.78 4.25
C ALA A 57 -13.47 -1.19 2.98
N THR A 58 -14.15 -2.01 2.17
CA THR A 58 -14.87 -1.56 0.96
C THR A 58 -16.10 -0.74 1.33
N ILE A 59 -16.86 -1.17 2.34
CA ILE A 59 -18.01 -0.41 2.88
C ILE A 59 -17.53 0.96 3.39
N ILE A 60 -16.42 0.99 4.13
CA ILE A 60 -15.83 2.24 4.63
C ILE A 60 -15.45 3.16 3.47
N VAL A 61 -14.68 2.66 2.49
CA VAL A 61 -14.26 3.47 1.33
C VAL A 61 -15.47 3.99 0.55
N TRP A 62 -16.48 3.14 0.30
CA TRP A 62 -17.71 3.53 -0.37
C TRP A 62 -18.45 4.64 0.40
N PHE A 63 -18.53 4.51 1.73
CA PHE A 63 -19.14 5.53 2.59
C PHE A 63 -18.39 6.86 2.51
N LEU A 64 -17.04 6.85 2.62
CA LEU A 64 -16.22 8.05 2.48
C LEU A 64 -16.31 8.70 1.09
N GLN A 65 -16.60 7.91 0.06
CA GLN A 65 -16.77 8.39 -1.31
C GLN A 65 -18.17 8.96 -1.56
N SER A 66 -19.21 8.40 -0.93
CA SER A 66 -20.62 8.74 -1.19
C SER A 66 -21.13 9.95 -0.39
N PHE A 67 -20.52 10.22 0.78
CA PHE A 67 -20.96 11.27 1.70
C PHE A 67 -20.03 12.48 1.72
N ASP A 68 -20.65 13.66 1.84
CA ASP A 68 -20.00 14.92 2.19
C ASP A 68 -19.88 15.05 3.72
N LEU A 69 -19.04 15.97 4.22
CA LEU A 69 -18.97 16.27 5.66
C LEU A 69 -20.32 16.72 6.26
N ARG A 70 -21.22 17.22 5.41
CA ARG A 70 -22.58 17.64 5.77
C ARG A 70 -23.62 16.51 5.65
N PHE A 71 -23.19 15.26 5.49
CA PHE A 71 -24.02 14.05 5.31
C PHE A 71 -25.03 14.10 4.15
N ASN A 72 -24.76 14.93 3.14
CA ASN A 72 -25.53 14.91 1.89
C ASN A 72 -24.92 13.90 0.92
N MET A 73 -25.76 13.27 0.10
CA MET A 73 -25.31 12.38 -0.97
C MET A 73 -24.64 13.21 -2.07
N VAL A 74 -23.39 12.88 -2.37
CA VAL A 74 -22.52 13.67 -3.24
C VAL A 74 -22.81 13.36 -4.70
N THR A 75 -23.20 14.37 -5.48
CA THR A 75 -23.31 14.29 -6.94
C THR A 75 -22.00 14.62 -7.66
N ASP A 76 -21.08 15.33 -7.00
CA ASP A 76 -19.79 15.74 -7.56
C ASP A 76 -18.62 15.24 -6.71
N SER A 77 -17.77 14.37 -7.28
CA SER A 77 -16.71 13.64 -6.57
C SER A 77 -15.72 14.53 -5.81
N GLN A 78 -15.65 15.83 -6.13
CA GLN A 78 -14.78 16.81 -5.48
C GLN A 78 -15.17 17.12 -4.03
N SER A 79 -16.44 16.99 -3.64
CA SER A 79 -16.91 17.34 -2.29
C SER A 79 -16.91 16.14 -1.32
N SER A 80 -16.58 14.94 -1.82
CA SER A 80 -16.49 13.75 -0.98
C SER A 80 -15.50 13.91 0.17
N ILE A 81 -15.80 13.29 1.32
CA ILE A 81 -14.87 13.24 2.47
C ILE A 81 -13.52 12.67 2.04
N LEU A 82 -13.52 11.72 1.10
CA LEU A 82 -12.31 11.16 0.50
C LEU A 82 -11.46 12.25 -0.19
N ALA A 83 -12.07 13.15 -0.96
CA ALA A 83 -11.37 14.25 -1.62
C ALA A 83 -10.77 15.25 -0.63
N MET A 84 -11.43 15.49 0.51
CA MET A 84 -10.86 16.31 1.58
C MET A 84 -9.62 15.66 2.20
N ILE A 85 -9.68 14.36 2.53
CA ILE A 85 -8.51 13.62 3.04
C ILE A 85 -7.37 13.64 2.00
N GLY A 86 -7.72 13.48 0.72
CA GLY A 86 -6.77 13.62 -0.39
C GLY A 86 -6.14 15.01 -0.46
N GLY A 87 -6.91 16.06 -0.22
CA GLY A 87 -6.42 17.45 -0.16
C GLY A 87 -5.47 17.71 1.02
N VAL A 88 -5.71 17.07 2.17
CA VAL A 88 -4.79 17.14 3.34
C VAL A 88 -3.47 16.41 3.05
N LEU A 89 -3.50 15.34 2.26
CA LEU A 89 -2.30 14.61 1.83
C LEU A 89 -1.57 15.27 0.66
N ALA A 90 -2.26 16.06 -0.17
CA ALA A 90 -1.69 16.76 -1.32
C ALA A 90 -0.42 17.59 -1.02
N PRO A 91 -0.30 18.38 0.07
CA PRO A 91 0.93 19.11 0.37
C PRO A 91 2.14 18.20 0.63
N ILE A 92 1.92 17.01 1.20
CA ILE A 92 2.97 16.02 1.45
C ILE A 92 3.44 15.39 0.13
N LEU A 93 2.54 15.24 -0.85
CA LEU A 93 2.84 14.66 -2.17
C LEU A 93 3.28 15.70 -3.23
N LYS A 94 3.11 17.00 -2.96
CA LYS A 94 3.60 18.11 -3.79
C LYS A 94 5.09 18.01 -4.19
N PRO A 95 6.04 17.68 -3.27
CA PRO A 95 7.45 17.49 -3.65
C PRO A 95 7.70 16.30 -4.59
N ILE A 96 6.79 15.31 -4.62
CA ILE A 96 6.85 14.16 -5.55
C ILE A 96 6.18 14.48 -6.89
N GLY A 97 5.40 15.56 -6.98
CA GLY A 97 4.74 15.97 -8.22
C GLY A 97 3.33 15.41 -8.35
N LEU A 98 2.83 14.83 -7.25
CA LEU A 98 1.51 14.23 -7.13
C LEU A 98 0.60 15.12 -6.26
N GLY A 99 0.76 16.44 -6.37
CA GLY A 99 0.06 17.44 -5.53
C GLY A 99 -1.43 17.62 -5.83
N ASP A 100 -2.04 16.69 -6.56
CA ASP A 100 -3.46 16.67 -6.88
C ASP A 100 -4.24 15.81 -5.90
N TRP A 101 -5.36 16.34 -5.42
CA TRP A 101 -6.30 15.61 -4.56
C TRP A 101 -6.77 14.31 -5.24
N ARG A 102 -6.94 14.32 -6.57
CA ARG A 102 -7.39 13.17 -7.39
C ARG A 102 -6.42 11.99 -7.30
N ILE A 103 -5.12 12.28 -7.34
CA ILE A 103 -4.07 11.26 -7.23
C ILE A 103 -4.03 10.71 -5.81
N CYS A 104 -4.13 11.59 -4.81
CA CYS A 104 -4.16 11.17 -3.41
C CYS A 104 -5.38 10.28 -3.09
N THR A 105 -6.57 10.63 -3.59
CA THR A 105 -7.77 9.79 -3.47
C THR A 105 -7.64 8.45 -4.17
N SER A 106 -6.98 8.43 -5.32
CA SER A 106 -6.71 7.21 -6.08
C SER A 106 -5.75 6.28 -5.32
N LEU A 107 -4.71 6.82 -4.70
CA LEU A 107 -3.78 6.06 -3.86
C LEU A 107 -4.45 5.49 -2.60
N ILE A 108 -5.39 6.23 -1.99
CA ILE A 108 -6.19 5.75 -0.86
C ILE A 108 -7.05 4.55 -1.29
N SER A 109 -7.72 4.64 -2.44
CA SER A 109 -8.48 3.51 -3.01
C SER A 109 -7.56 2.34 -3.38
N GLY A 110 -6.34 2.64 -3.83
CA GLY A 110 -5.30 1.68 -4.14
C GLY A 110 -4.91 0.76 -2.99
N PHE A 111 -5.07 1.22 -1.75
CA PHE A 111 -4.71 0.45 -0.56
C PHE A 111 -5.51 -0.85 -0.42
N MET A 112 -6.71 -0.90 -1.03
CA MET A 112 -7.50 -2.14 -1.15
C MET A 112 -6.97 -3.03 -2.28
N ALA A 113 -6.74 -2.44 -3.45
CA ALA A 113 -6.27 -3.14 -4.64
C ALA A 113 -5.42 -2.20 -5.52
N LYS A 114 -4.18 -2.60 -5.84
CA LYS A 114 -3.24 -1.74 -6.61
C LYS A 114 -3.77 -1.37 -8.00
N GLU A 115 -4.52 -2.26 -8.65
CA GLU A 115 -5.18 -1.99 -9.93
C GLU A 115 -6.27 -0.92 -9.84
N SER A 116 -6.85 -0.73 -8.66
CA SER A 116 -7.87 0.31 -8.42
C SER A 116 -7.30 1.71 -8.62
N VAL A 117 -5.99 1.91 -8.42
CA VAL A 117 -5.33 3.21 -8.62
C VAL A 117 -5.50 3.67 -10.08
N VAL A 118 -5.23 2.79 -11.05
CA VAL A 118 -5.34 3.14 -12.47
C VAL A 118 -6.80 3.39 -12.86
N SER A 119 -7.73 2.56 -12.36
CA SER A 119 -9.16 2.70 -12.62
C SER A 119 -9.73 4.01 -12.06
N THR A 120 -9.44 4.32 -10.79
CA THR A 120 -9.90 5.56 -10.15
C THR A 120 -9.29 6.80 -10.77
N THR A 121 -8.00 6.78 -11.12
CA THR A 121 -7.35 7.89 -11.82
C THR A 121 -8.05 8.16 -13.17
N LYS A 122 -8.39 7.11 -13.94
CA LYS A 122 -9.13 7.26 -15.21
C LYS A 122 -10.51 7.89 -15.01
N ILE A 123 -11.25 7.45 -13.98
CA ILE A 123 -12.60 7.97 -13.68
C ILE A 123 -12.54 9.44 -13.25
N LEU A 124 -11.60 9.81 -12.37
CA LEU A 124 -11.50 11.17 -11.82
C LEU A 124 -10.98 12.20 -12.83
N PHE A 125 -10.12 11.80 -13.77
CA PHE A 125 -9.60 12.73 -14.78
C PHE A 125 -10.50 12.84 -16.02
N GLY A 126 -11.39 11.87 -16.27
CA GLY A 126 -12.40 11.93 -17.34
C GLY A 126 -11.85 12.04 -18.77
N LYS A 127 -10.52 11.97 -18.94
CA LYS A 127 -9.77 12.10 -20.19
C LYS A 127 -8.70 11.01 -20.26
N SER A 128 -8.14 10.81 -21.45
CA SER A 128 -7.00 9.90 -21.65
C SER A 128 -5.83 10.32 -20.75
N LEU A 129 -5.32 9.37 -19.97
CA LEU A 129 -4.25 9.61 -18.98
C LEU A 129 -2.99 10.22 -19.60
N THR A 130 -2.75 9.97 -20.88
CA THR A 130 -1.62 10.48 -21.67
C THR A 130 -1.61 12.00 -21.87
N SER A 131 -2.76 12.68 -21.75
CA SER A 131 -2.84 14.14 -21.88
C SER A 131 -2.87 14.87 -20.54
N VAL A 132 -3.00 14.14 -19.44
CA VAL A 132 -3.18 14.72 -18.10
C VAL A 132 -2.02 14.44 -17.16
N LEU A 133 -1.36 13.29 -17.32
CA LEU A 133 -0.15 12.96 -16.56
C LEU A 133 1.09 13.07 -17.47
N THR A 134 2.07 13.86 -17.02
CA THR A 134 3.40 13.84 -17.64
C THR A 134 4.07 12.48 -17.43
N PRO A 135 4.99 12.07 -18.32
CA PRO A 135 5.76 10.83 -18.15
C PRO A 135 6.50 10.79 -16.80
N LEU A 136 6.98 11.95 -16.34
CA LEU A 136 7.62 12.12 -15.03
C LEU A 136 6.68 11.76 -13.87
N SER A 137 5.48 12.34 -13.85
CA SER A 137 4.49 12.05 -12.79
C SER A 137 4.02 10.60 -12.84
N SER A 138 3.85 10.02 -14.03
CA SER A 138 3.47 8.60 -14.18
C SER A 138 4.53 7.65 -13.60
N ALA A 139 5.82 7.91 -13.86
CA ALA A 139 6.90 7.11 -13.33
C ALA A 139 6.97 7.17 -11.79
N THR A 140 6.83 8.38 -11.23
CA THR A 140 6.80 8.54 -9.75
C THR A 140 5.60 7.87 -9.11
N LEU A 141 4.41 7.95 -9.74
CA LEU A 141 3.19 7.29 -9.26
C LEU A 141 3.36 5.77 -9.28
N LEU A 142 3.95 5.20 -10.33
CA LEU A 142 4.23 3.76 -10.42
C LEU A 142 5.19 3.29 -9.32
N VAL A 143 6.30 4.02 -9.13
CA VAL A 143 7.27 3.69 -8.07
C VAL A 143 6.61 3.77 -6.70
N PHE A 144 5.86 4.83 -6.43
CA PHE A 144 5.14 4.97 -5.16
C PHE A 144 4.12 3.83 -4.98
N SER A 145 3.31 3.52 -5.99
CA SER A 145 2.30 2.45 -5.96
C SER A 145 2.91 1.06 -5.78
N LEU A 146 4.12 0.82 -6.27
CA LEU A 146 4.83 -0.45 -6.07
C LEU A 146 5.40 -0.58 -4.65
N LEU A 147 5.97 0.49 -4.10
CA LEU A 147 6.70 0.46 -2.84
C LEU A 147 5.85 0.74 -1.59
N TYR A 148 4.76 1.50 -1.72
CA TYR A 148 3.92 1.79 -0.56
C TYR A 148 3.23 0.52 -0.01
N THR A 149 2.77 0.67 1.22
CA THR A 149 2.26 -0.38 2.10
C THR A 149 1.40 -1.43 1.40
N PRO A 150 1.59 -2.74 1.70
CA PRO A 150 0.78 -3.80 1.14
C PRO A 150 -0.67 -3.69 1.60
N CYS A 151 -1.55 -4.36 0.87
CA CYS A 151 -2.98 -4.32 1.09
C CYS A 151 -3.40 -4.67 2.53
N VAL A 152 -4.63 -4.31 2.90
CA VAL A 152 -5.21 -4.49 4.24
C VAL A 152 -5.06 -5.91 4.79
N ALA A 153 -5.08 -6.92 3.92
CA ALA A 153 -4.91 -8.32 4.29
C ALA A 153 -3.53 -8.60 4.91
N ALA A 154 -2.45 -8.06 4.32
CA ALA A 154 -1.10 -8.24 4.84
C ALA A 154 -0.94 -7.53 6.20
N ILE A 155 -1.46 -6.32 6.32
CA ILE A 155 -1.43 -5.55 7.58
C ILE A 155 -2.24 -6.26 8.66
N ALA A 156 -3.38 -6.86 8.32
CA ALA A 156 -4.18 -7.63 9.26
C ALA A 156 -3.41 -8.84 9.82
N SER A 157 -2.59 -9.50 8.99
CA SER A 157 -1.70 -10.58 9.45
C SER A 157 -0.61 -10.05 10.38
N ILE A 158 0.10 -8.98 9.97
CA ILE A 158 1.17 -8.37 10.77
C ILE A 158 0.66 -7.91 12.13
N ARG A 159 -0.53 -7.29 12.18
CA ARG A 159 -1.15 -6.85 13.44
C ARG A 159 -1.50 -8.00 14.37
N ARG A 160 -1.78 -9.18 13.84
CA ARG A 160 -2.07 -10.38 14.64
C ARG A 160 -0.81 -11.00 15.22
N GLU A 161 0.29 -10.99 14.48
CA GLU A 161 1.54 -11.62 14.90
C GLU A 161 2.41 -10.73 15.79
N LEU A 162 2.51 -9.44 15.46
CA LEU A 162 3.40 -8.49 16.14
C LEU A 162 2.64 -7.45 16.97
N GLY A 163 1.30 -7.44 16.91
CA GLY A 163 0.45 -6.47 17.59
C GLY A 163 0.20 -5.18 16.80
N LEU A 164 -0.79 -4.40 17.25
CA LEU A 164 -1.28 -3.20 16.57
C LEU A 164 -0.19 -2.11 16.42
N LYS A 165 0.64 -1.91 17.46
CA LYS A 165 1.69 -0.88 17.47
C LYS A 165 2.72 -1.13 16.36
N TRP A 166 3.13 -2.38 16.20
CA TRP A 166 4.10 -2.80 15.21
C TRP A 166 3.53 -2.79 13.79
N GLY A 167 2.27 -3.18 13.63
CA GLY A 167 1.60 -3.07 12.33
C GLY A 167 1.54 -1.62 11.83
N ILE A 168 1.13 -0.67 12.68
CA ILE A 168 1.11 0.75 12.32
C ILE A 168 2.53 1.27 12.03
N GLY A 169 3.51 0.87 12.85
CA GLY A 169 4.92 1.22 12.63
C GLY A 169 5.44 0.78 11.26
N VAL A 170 5.11 -0.44 10.82
CA VAL A 170 5.50 -0.95 9.49
C VAL A 170 4.84 -0.18 8.36
N VAL A 171 3.54 0.15 8.47
CA VAL A 171 2.82 0.96 7.47
C VAL A 171 3.46 2.34 7.32
N ILE A 172 3.69 3.04 8.42
CA ILE A 172 4.29 4.38 8.40
C ILE A 172 5.71 4.29 7.81
N TRP A 173 6.50 3.33 8.26
CA TRP A 173 7.86 3.13 7.77
C TRP A 173 7.90 2.88 6.25
N GLN A 174 7.02 2.01 5.74
CA GLN A 174 6.94 1.72 4.31
C GLN A 174 6.48 2.93 3.49
N CYS A 175 5.49 3.68 3.97
CA CYS A 175 5.06 4.92 3.32
C CYS A 175 6.20 5.96 3.25
N VAL A 176 6.99 6.11 4.32
CA VAL A 176 8.14 7.03 4.33
C VAL A 176 9.21 6.58 3.34
N VAL A 177 9.55 5.29 3.33
CA VAL A 177 10.52 4.75 2.37
C VAL A 177 10.03 4.93 0.92
N ALA A 178 8.76 4.64 0.64
CA ALA A 178 8.17 4.84 -0.68
C ALA A 178 8.21 6.32 -1.11
N TRP A 179 7.91 7.23 -0.18
CA TRP A 179 7.98 8.68 -0.40
C TRP A 179 9.39 9.15 -0.75
N ILE A 180 10.41 8.70 0.00
CA ILE A 180 11.82 9.05 -0.25
C ILE A 180 12.27 8.52 -1.62
N VAL A 181 11.96 7.25 -1.93
CA VAL A 181 12.37 6.64 -3.20
C VAL A 181 11.67 7.32 -4.39
N ALA A 182 10.38 7.65 -4.27
CA ALA A 182 9.65 8.37 -5.30
C ALA A 182 10.23 9.78 -5.54
N LEU A 183 10.63 10.48 -4.48
CA LEU A 183 11.30 11.78 -4.58
C LEU A 183 12.65 11.64 -5.29
N LEU A 184 13.48 10.65 -4.92
CA LEU A 184 14.75 10.39 -5.58
C LEU A 184 14.56 10.10 -7.07
N VAL A 185 13.62 9.23 -7.42
CA VAL A 185 13.30 8.92 -8.83
C VAL A 185 12.88 10.17 -9.58
N ARG A 186 12.05 11.03 -8.98
CA ARG A 186 11.66 12.31 -9.58
C ARG A 186 12.87 13.20 -9.85
N THR A 187 13.76 13.35 -8.87
CA THR A 187 14.97 14.19 -9.01
C THR A 187 15.90 13.67 -10.09
N VAL A 188 16.07 12.34 -10.18
CA VAL A 188 16.89 11.70 -11.22
C VAL A 188 16.26 11.89 -12.61
N LEU A 189 14.94 11.68 -12.75
CA LEU A 189 14.25 11.88 -14.03
C LEU A 189 14.31 13.33 -14.51
N MET A 190 14.20 14.30 -13.60
CA MET A 190 14.39 15.72 -13.93
C MET A 190 15.84 16.00 -14.37
N LEU A 191 16.85 15.38 -13.74
CA LEU A 191 18.26 15.51 -14.14
C LEU A 191 18.56 14.86 -15.50
N VAL A 192 17.86 13.79 -15.85
CA VAL A 192 17.96 13.11 -17.15
C VAL A 192 17.23 13.90 -18.25
N GLY A 193 16.50 14.97 -17.91
CA GLY A 193 15.82 15.84 -18.87
C GLY A 193 14.48 15.31 -19.37
N VAL A 194 13.89 14.34 -18.67
CA VAL A 194 12.53 13.88 -18.95
C VAL A 194 11.56 14.91 -18.35
N ALA A 195 11.00 15.78 -19.19
CA ALA A 195 9.94 16.73 -18.83
C ALA A 195 8.55 16.12 -19.04
#